data_AF-A0A4Y1ZKN2-F1
#
_entry.id   AF-A0A4Y1ZKN2-F1
#
_cell.length_a   1.000
_cell.length_b   1.000
_cell.length_c   1.000
_cell.angle_alpha   90.00
_cell.angle_beta   90.00
_cell.angle_gamma   90.00
#
_symmetry.space_group_name_H-M   'P 1'
#
loop_
_entity.id
_entity.type
_entity.pdbx_description
1 polymer ?
#
loop_
_entity_poly.entity_id
_entity_poly.type
_entity_poly.pdbx_seq_one_letter_code
_entity_poly.pdbx_strand_id
1 'polypeptide(L)'
;MAVTPYETITPDSNVPRVCRCSTIELVQKARCNIDLATYKKRSDNAGLASVSVSDVNIEPFNNVILPSGSDIVWLFGKNLDSIEIPGWNGFMEAATQDKEYELSKIVCLPFVNNPPSQYDTIYTALLIAREKSTKAGQKTCFVTFDQPLYIKAQEIVRNCDNSEVENKVVRLVGFHLLMSFMGTIGSIMAGSGLKELLTIIYAENSVEKIMSGHAYSRAVRAHVLVHLVLAELIWESVDLSEDEAVMMENALNDMDPSVVLNIEENELLKVVSTKFRQALYTFESRGPTAKLWVQYFSMVTLIKQFIETSSDHCPKNAALFSRSWTFLLCKMCTFVLPRYVDLGKQNGFS
;
A
#
# COMPACT_ATOMS: atom_id res chain seq x y z
N MET A 1 6.74 6.69 1.85
CA MET A 1 7.61 6.14 0.78
C MET A 1 8.96 6.84 0.90
N ALA A 2 10.12 6.15 0.84
CA ALA A 2 11.40 6.85 0.89
C ALA A 2 11.70 7.47 -0.48
N VAL A 3 11.25 8.70 -0.69
CA VAL A 3 11.60 9.51 -1.87
C VAL A 3 13.04 9.95 -1.65
N THR A 4 13.96 9.45 -2.49
CA THR A 4 15.29 10.06 -2.58
C THR A 4 15.11 11.26 -3.51
N PRO A 5 15.36 12.50 -3.06
CA PRO A 5 15.17 13.67 -3.91
C PRO A 5 16.02 13.53 -5.17
N TYR A 6 15.42 13.70 -6.34
CA TYR A 6 16.10 13.67 -7.65
C TYR A 6 17.38 14.53 -7.66
N GLU A 7 17.34 15.64 -6.94
CA GLU A 7 18.41 16.64 -6.84
C GLU A 7 19.66 16.18 -6.07
N THR A 8 19.60 15.06 -5.33
CA THR A 8 20.75 14.58 -4.54
C THR A 8 21.77 13.75 -5.33
N ILE A 9 21.49 13.44 -6.60
CA ILE A 9 22.40 12.71 -7.48
C ILE A 9 22.78 13.63 -8.63
N THR A 10 24.04 14.06 -8.67
CA THR A 10 24.55 14.86 -9.80
C THR A 10 24.46 14.04 -11.09
N PRO A 11 24.01 14.62 -12.23
CA PRO A 11 23.68 13.90 -13.46
C PRO A 11 24.82 13.01 -14.02
N ASP A 12 26.07 13.35 -13.72
CA ASP A 12 27.27 12.65 -14.18
C ASP A 12 28.07 11.97 -13.07
N SER A 13 27.47 11.79 -11.87
CA SER A 13 28.10 10.96 -10.86
C SER A 13 28.04 9.50 -11.33
N ASN A 14 29.19 8.99 -11.74
CA ASN A 14 29.40 7.60 -12.09
C ASN A 14 29.18 6.78 -10.80
N VAL A 15 27.93 6.44 -10.47
CA VAL A 15 27.61 5.65 -9.27
C VAL A 15 28.23 4.27 -9.49
N PRO A 16 29.32 3.92 -8.79
CA PRO A 16 29.96 2.64 -9.01
C PRO A 16 28.95 1.56 -8.66
N ARG A 17 28.61 0.70 -9.63
CA ARG A 17 27.85 -0.51 -9.31
C ARG A 17 28.66 -1.29 -8.28
N VAL A 18 28.10 -1.44 -7.10
CA VAL A 18 28.65 -2.31 -6.06
C VAL A 18 28.51 -3.76 -6.56
N CYS A 19 29.48 -4.22 -7.35
CA CYS A 19 29.51 -5.57 -7.92
C CYS A 19 29.91 -6.64 -6.89
N ARG A 20 30.35 -6.23 -5.69
CA ARG A 20 30.59 -7.12 -4.55
C ARG A 20 29.60 -6.78 -3.44
N CYS A 21 28.65 -7.68 -3.20
CA CYS A 21 28.03 -7.75 -1.87
C CYS A 21 29.16 -7.83 -0.84
N SER A 22 29.15 -6.96 0.16
CA SER A 22 30.01 -7.16 1.32
C SER A 22 29.75 -8.56 1.87
N THR A 23 30.81 -9.35 2.06
CA THR A 23 30.70 -10.68 2.65
C THR A 23 30.05 -10.57 4.02
N ILE A 24 29.29 -11.59 4.43
CA ILE A 24 28.66 -11.69 5.75
C ILE A 24 29.66 -11.35 6.87
N GLU A 25 30.92 -11.75 6.69
CA GLU A 25 32.04 -11.46 7.59
C GLU A 25 32.34 -9.96 7.78
N LEU A 26 32.17 -9.11 6.75
CA LEU A 26 32.35 -7.66 6.87
C LEU A 26 31.20 -7.01 7.66
N VAL A 27 29.97 -7.48 7.46
CA VAL A 27 28.81 -7.04 8.24
C VAL A 27 28.94 -7.48 9.70
N GLN A 28 29.43 -8.70 9.93
CA GLN A 28 29.72 -9.22 11.27
C GLN A 28 30.88 -8.48 11.96
N LYS A 29 31.95 -8.13 11.22
CA LYS A 29 33.09 -7.35 11.73
C LYS A 29 32.75 -5.90 12.08
N ALA A 30 31.69 -5.33 11.51
CA ALA A 30 31.27 -3.95 11.77
C ALA A 30 30.69 -3.72 13.19
N ARG A 31 30.62 -4.74 14.06
CA ARG A 31 30.10 -4.65 15.45
C ARG A 31 28.68 -4.06 15.55
N CYS A 32 27.86 -4.25 14.52
CA CYS A 32 26.46 -3.82 14.50
C CYS A 32 25.50 -5.00 14.80
N ASN A 33 25.88 -5.90 15.71
CA ASN A 33 25.03 -7.03 16.09
C ASN A 33 24.36 -6.72 17.41
N ILE A 34 23.05 -6.98 17.48
CA ILE A 34 22.32 -6.86 18.72
C ILE A 34 22.45 -8.16 19.51
N ASP A 35 22.80 -8.04 20.79
CA ASP A 35 22.87 -9.18 21.70
C ASP A 35 21.51 -9.86 21.81
N LEU A 36 21.51 -11.19 21.67
CA LEU A 36 20.29 -11.98 21.69
C LEU A 36 19.79 -12.10 23.14
N ALA A 37 18.57 -11.63 23.38
CA ALA A 37 17.87 -11.87 24.63
C ALA A 37 17.19 -13.24 24.60
N THR A 38 17.38 -14.03 25.65
CA THR A 38 16.71 -15.32 25.81
C THR A 38 15.27 -15.12 26.28
N TYR A 39 14.32 -15.61 25.50
CA TYR A 39 12.93 -15.69 25.89
C TYR A 39 12.70 -16.94 26.75
N LYS A 40 12.20 -16.74 27.97
CA LYS A 40 11.78 -17.83 28.85
C LYS A 40 10.26 -17.82 28.98
N LYS A 41 9.62 -18.85 28.45
CA LYS A 41 8.18 -19.04 28.57
C LYS A 41 7.83 -19.25 30.05
N ARG A 42 6.91 -18.44 30.58
CA ARG A 42 6.57 -18.43 32.01
C ARG A 42 5.52 -19.47 32.40
N SER A 43 4.65 -19.87 31.47
CA SER A 43 3.67 -20.93 31.67
C SER A 43 3.27 -21.57 30.34
N ASP A 44 2.94 -22.86 30.37
CA ASP A 44 2.70 -23.65 29.16
C ASP A 44 1.36 -23.32 28.46
N ASN A 45 0.37 -22.78 29.19
CA ASN A 45 -1.02 -22.72 28.75
C ASN A 45 -1.66 -21.32 28.65
N ALA A 46 -0.95 -20.22 28.92
CA ALA A 46 -1.62 -18.91 29.08
C ALA A 46 -1.55 -17.95 27.87
N GLY A 47 -0.62 -18.12 26.93
CA GLY A 47 -0.34 -17.12 25.88
C GLY A 47 -1.51 -16.86 24.94
N LEU A 48 -1.65 -17.68 23.88
CA LEU A 48 -2.72 -17.52 22.89
C LEU A 48 -4.11 -17.90 23.43
N ALA A 49 -4.17 -18.82 24.41
CA ALA A 49 -5.43 -19.21 25.04
C ALA A 49 -6.11 -18.06 25.80
N SER A 50 -5.36 -17.01 26.19
CA SER A 50 -5.91 -15.79 26.79
C SER A 50 -6.41 -14.76 25.77
N VAL A 51 -6.24 -15.02 24.47
CA VAL A 51 -6.71 -14.11 23.42
C VAL A 51 -8.23 -14.27 23.28
N SER A 52 -8.97 -13.33 23.85
CA SER A 52 -10.37 -13.14 23.52
C SER A 52 -10.49 -12.52 22.14
N VAL A 53 -11.09 -13.24 21.20
CA VAL A 53 -11.59 -12.62 19.96
C VAL A 53 -12.89 -11.95 20.33
N SER A 54 -12.84 -10.63 20.49
CA SER A 54 -14.06 -9.84 20.64
C SER A 54 -14.59 -9.55 19.25
N ASP A 55 -15.89 -9.73 19.06
CA ASP A 55 -16.58 -9.08 17.97
C ASP A 55 -16.41 -7.58 18.20
N VAL A 56 -15.52 -6.97 17.43
CA VAL A 56 -15.49 -5.53 17.37
C VAL A 56 -16.80 -5.18 16.70
N ASN A 57 -17.73 -4.63 17.49
CA ASN A 57 -18.98 -4.05 17.00
C ASN A 57 -18.61 -2.75 16.25
N ILE A 58 -17.76 -2.90 15.23
CA ILE A 58 -17.77 -2.03 14.09
C ILE A 58 -19.18 -2.25 13.59
N GLU A 59 -20.05 -1.23 13.72
CA GLU A 59 -21.32 -1.13 13.00
C GLU A 59 -21.24 -2.04 11.78
N PRO A 60 -22.12 -3.06 11.63
CA PRO A 60 -21.99 -4.03 10.56
C PRO A 60 -21.68 -3.22 9.33
N PHE A 61 -20.52 -3.45 8.71
CA PHE A 61 -20.16 -2.77 7.48
C PHE A 61 -21.28 -3.15 6.51
N ASN A 62 -22.37 -2.36 6.50
CA ASN A 62 -23.44 -2.37 5.52
C ASN A 62 -22.90 -1.81 4.20
N ASN A 63 -21.60 -1.60 4.10
CA ASN A 63 -20.97 -0.78 3.12
C ASN A 63 -20.61 -1.67 1.95
N VAL A 64 -21.46 -1.63 0.94
CA VAL A 64 -21.01 -1.75 -0.44
C VAL A 64 -19.70 -0.98 -0.55
N ILE A 65 -18.61 -1.67 -0.89
CA ILE A 65 -17.30 -1.02 -1.03
C ILE A 65 -17.38 -0.17 -2.29
N LEU A 66 -17.54 1.13 -2.07
CA LEU A 66 -17.66 2.15 -3.11
C LEU A 66 -16.46 3.11 -3.04
N PRO A 67 -16.07 3.68 -4.18
CA PRO A 67 -15.02 4.68 -4.21
C PRO A 67 -15.43 5.93 -3.40
N SER A 68 -14.46 6.51 -2.70
CA SER A 68 -14.62 7.83 -2.07
C SER A 68 -14.87 8.91 -3.13
N GLY A 69 -15.33 10.09 -2.72
CA GLY A 69 -15.46 11.23 -3.64
C GLY A 69 -14.14 11.55 -4.33
N SER A 70 -13.03 11.58 -3.58
CA SER A 70 -11.69 11.85 -4.13
C SER A 70 -11.26 10.80 -5.16
N ASP A 71 -11.59 9.53 -4.90
CA ASP A 71 -11.38 8.45 -5.86
C ASP A 71 -12.22 8.64 -7.13
N ILE A 72 -13.48 9.04 -7.02
CA ILE A 72 -14.37 9.30 -8.15
C ILE A 72 -13.84 10.44 -9.01
N VAL A 73 -13.37 11.53 -8.40
CA VAL A 73 -12.75 12.66 -9.12
C VAL A 73 -11.46 12.21 -9.82
N TRP A 74 -10.61 11.43 -9.16
CA TRP A 74 -9.43 10.88 -9.82
C TRP A 74 -9.79 9.98 -11.01
N LEU A 75 -10.79 9.11 -10.86
CA LEU A 75 -11.28 8.24 -11.94
C LEU A 75 -11.84 9.06 -13.10
N PHE A 76 -12.59 10.12 -12.82
CA PHE A 76 -13.11 11.05 -13.84
C PHE A 76 -11.96 11.74 -14.57
N GLY A 77 -11.01 12.33 -13.84
CA GLY A 77 -9.89 13.07 -14.43
C GLY A 77 -8.95 12.19 -15.26
N LYS A 78 -8.81 10.91 -14.93
CA LYS A 78 -8.05 9.97 -15.77
C LYS A 78 -8.70 9.67 -17.12
N ASN A 79 -9.99 9.95 -17.30
CA ASN A 79 -10.72 9.77 -18.55
C ASN A 79 -10.75 11.04 -19.41
N LEU A 80 -10.20 12.15 -18.92
CA LEU A 80 -10.12 13.39 -19.69
C LEU A 80 -8.81 13.45 -20.46
N ASP A 81 -8.88 13.68 -21.77
CA ASP A 81 -7.70 13.92 -22.61
C ASP A 81 -7.08 15.31 -22.40
N SER A 82 -7.85 16.24 -21.83
CA SER A 82 -7.47 17.65 -21.65
C SER A 82 -6.56 17.90 -20.45
N ILE A 83 -6.50 16.98 -19.48
CA ILE A 83 -5.79 17.19 -18.20
C ILE A 83 -4.84 16.03 -17.92
N GLU A 84 -3.55 16.35 -17.69
CA GLU A 84 -2.58 15.33 -17.29
C GLU A 84 -2.69 15.02 -15.79
N ILE A 85 -3.51 14.02 -15.46
CA ILE A 85 -3.68 13.57 -14.08
C ILE A 85 -2.65 12.48 -13.72
N PRO A 86 -1.89 12.66 -12.61
CA PRO A 86 -0.89 11.68 -12.16
C PRO A 86 -1.53 10.34 -11.76
N GLY A 87 -0.67 9.33 -11.57
CA GLY A 87 -1.12 8.08 -10.95
C GLY A 87 -1.71 8.33 -9.55
N TRP A 88 -2.59 7.44 -9.09
CA TRP A 88 -3.38 7.62 -7.87
C TRP A 88 -2.58 8.10 -6.65
N ASN A 89 -1.38 7.54 -6.37
CA ASN A 89 -0.53 8.02 -5.27
C ASN A 89 -0.10 9.48 -5.43
N GLY A 90 0.29 9.90 -6.64
CA GLY A 90 0.69 11.27 -6.91
C GLY A 90 -0.49 12.23 -6.88
N PHE A 91 -1.68 11.76 -7.27
CA PHE A 91 -2.92 12.52 -7.11
C PHE A 91 -3.24 12.76 -5.64
N MET A 92 -3.18 11.71 -4.80
CA MET A 92 -3.41 11.84 -3.36
C MET A 92 -2.34 12.70 -2.67
N GLU A 93 -1.07 12.62 -3.10
CA GLU A 93 0.02 13.48 -2.61
C GLU A 93 -0.24 14.96 -2.94
N ALA A 94 -0.59 15.27 -4.18
CA ALA A 94 -0.96 16.63 -4.58
C ALA A 94 -2.21 17.13 -3.83
N ALA A 95 -3.24 16.30 -3.73
CA ALA A 95 -4.48 16.63 -3.02
C ALA A 95 -4.28 16.79 -1.51
N THR A 96 -3.15 16.36 -0.92
CA THR A 96 -2.87 16.49 0.51
C THR A 96 -1.71 17.45 0.82
N GLN A 97 -1.15 18.14 -0.18
CA GLN A 97 0.06 18.96 -0.05
C GLN A 97 -0.04 20.05 1.03
N ASP A 98 -1.23 20.64 1.20
CA ASP A 98 -1.48 21.77 2.10
C ASP A 98 -1.95 21.31 3.50
N LYS A 99 -2.10 20.00 3.72
CA LYS A 99 -2.44 19.47 5.04
C LYS A 99 -1.21 19.47 5.93
N GLU A 100 -1.41 19.84 7.20
CA GLU A 100 -0.36 19.69 8.21
C GLU A 100 0.02 18.22 8.36
N TYR A 101 1.31 17.93 8.26
CA TYR A 101 1.86 16.59 8.45
C TYR A 101 3.10 16.61 9.35
N GLU A 102 3.41 15.46 9.94
CA GLU A 102 4.63 15.27 10.72
C GLU A 102 5.67 14.51 9.89
N LEU A 103 6.90 15.03 9.83
CA LEU A 103 8.00 14.35 9.18
C LEU A 103 8.46 13.14 10.00
N SER A 104 8.40 11.96 9.40
CA SER A 104 8.95 10.74 9.97
C SER A 104 10.31 10.41 9.39
N LYS A 105 11.25 9.96 10.23
CA LYS A 105 12.57 9.48 9.81
C LYS A 105 12.62 7.96 9.80
N ILE A 106 12.97 7.38 8.65
CA ILE A 106 13.23 5.94 8.55
C ILE A 106 14.67 5.67 8.97
N VAL A 107 14.84 4.89 10.03
CA VAL A 107 16.16 4.45 10.52
C VAL A 107 16.27 2.94 10.41
N CYS A 108 17.36 2.49 9.80
CA CYS A 108 17.69 1.06 9.74
C CYS A 108 18.34 0.66 11.06
N LEU A 109 17.75 -0.30 11.77
CA LEU A 109 18.37 -0.84 12.99
C LEU A 109 19.41 -1.92 12.66
N PRO A 110 20.36 -2.15 13.58
CA PRO A 110 21.33 -3.24 13.45
C PRO A 110 20.66 -4.62 13.44
N PHE A 111 21.37 -5.64 12.95
CA PHE A 111 20.80 -6.98 12.76
C PHE A 111 20.77 -7.78 14.07
N VAL A 112 19.69 -8.54 14.26
CA VAL A 112 19.68 -9.68 15.20
C VAL A 112 20.18 -10.89 14.42
N ASN A 113 21.38 -11.37 14.75
CA ASN A 113 22.02 -12.48 14.04
C ASN A 113 21.50 -13.84 14.54
N ASN A 114 20.21 -14.10 14.36
CA ASN A 114 19.53 -15.35 14.72
C ASN A 114 18.32 -15.56 13.79
N PRO A 115 17.88 -16.81 13.50
CA PRO A 115 16.77 -17.01 12.59
C PRO A 115 15.50 -16.29 13.07
N PRO A 116 14.74 -15.62 12.17
CA PRO A 116 13.62 -14.77 12.54
C PRO A 116 12.47 -15.53 13.22
N SER A 117 12.34 -16.82 12.93
CA SER A 117 11.31 -17.70 13.47
C SER A 117 11.56 -18.14 14.92
N GLN A 118 12.73 -17.87 15.51
CA GLN A 118 13.04 -18.22 16.90
C GLN A 118 12.40 -17.22 17.87
N TYR A 119 11.86 -17.73 18.98
CA TYR A 119 11.23 -16.88 20.01
C TYR A 119 12.20 -15.83 20.55
N ASP A 120 13.45 -16.21 20.80
CA ASP A 120 14.52 -15.30 21.25
C ASP A 120 14.71 -14.12 20.28
N THR A 121 14.65 -14.38 18.97
CA THR A 121 14.79 -13.32 17.95
C THR A 121 13.63 -12.34 18.00
N ILE A 122 12.41 -12.86 18.07
CA ILE A 122 11.18 -12.04 18.13
C ILE A 122 11.15 -11.24 19.43
N TYR A 123 11.48 -11.87 20.55
CA TYR A 123 11.56 -11.23 21.85
C TYR A 123 12.62 -10.12 21.88
N THR A 124 13.82 -10.40 21.36
CA THR A 124 14.89 -9.41 21.21
C THR A 124 14.41 -8.22 20.37
N ALA A 125 13.78 -8.48 19.22
CA ALA A 125 13.20 -7.44 18.36
C ALA A 125 12.18 -6.56 19.12
N LEU A 126 11.30 -7.17 19.91
CA LEU A 126 10.34 -6.45 20.74
C LEU A 126 11.05 -5.59 21.81
N LEU A 127 12.08 -6.11 22.48
CA LEU A 127 12.83 -5.35 23.49
C LEU A 127 13.53 -4.13 22.89
N ILE A 128 14.22 -4.32 21.77
CA ILE A 128 14.86 -3.22 21.03
C ILE A 128 13.81 -2.19 20.61
N ALA A 129 12.66 -2.64 20.10
CA ALA A 129 11.61 -1.77 19.65
C ALA A 129 11.12 -0.84 20.77
N ARG A 130 10.91 -1.38 21.98
CA ARG A 130 10.60 -0.59 23.17
C ARG A 130 11.73 0.37 23.53
N GLU A 131 12.97 -0.12 23.59
CA GLU A 131 14.10 0.74 23.98
C GLU A 131 14.18 1.97 23.06
N LYS A 132 13.99 1.78 21.75
CA LYS A 132 13.99 2.88 20.78
C LYS A 132 12.75 3.76 20.90
N SER A 133 11.56 3.20 21.08
CA SER A 133 10.34 3.99 21.23
C SER A 133 10.39 4.85 22.50
N THR A 134 10.85 4.28 23.63
CA THR A 134 11.04 5.02 24.89
C THR A 134 12.07 6.14 24.73
N LYS A 135 13.21 5.89 24.08
CA LYS A 135 14.23 6.92 23.81
C LYS A 135 13.71 8.03 22.90
N ALA A 136 12.79 7.71 21.99
CA ALA A 136 12.13 8.67 21.11
C ALA A 136 10.94 9.40 21.77
N GLY A 137 10.64 9.13 23.05
CA GLY A 137 9.50 9.72 23.75
C GLY A 137 8.13 9.22 23.25
N GLN A 138 8.10 8.09 22.53
CA GLN A 138 6.87 7.53 21.98
C GLN A 138 6.09 6.79 23.05
N LYS A 139 4.82 7.16 23.21
CA LYS A 139 3.90 6.52 24.16
C LYS A 139 3.53 5.11 23.74
N THR A 140 3.38 4.85 22.44
CA THR A 140 3.00 3.54 21.90
C THR A 140 3.97 3.09 20.81
N CYS A 141 4.36 1.82 20.82
CA CYS A 141 5.22 1.24 19.80
C CYS A 141 4.44 0.21 18.97
N PHE A 142 4.27 0.46 17.68
CA PHE A 142 3.72 -0.53 16.75
C PHE A 142 4.84 -1.39 16.19
N VAL A 143 4.72 -2.71 16.38
CA VAL A 143 5.65 -3.69 15.84
C VAL A 143 4.89 -4.60 14.89
N THR A 144 5.34 -4.65 13.64
CA THR A 144 4.65 -5.41 12.59
C THR A 144 5.43 -6.69 12.27
N PHE A 145 4.69 -7.78 12.11
CA PHE A 145 5.23 -9.09 11.74
C PHE A 145 4.41 -9.72 10.62
N ASP A 146 5.03 -10.59 9.82
CA ASP A 146 4.28 -11.51 8.97
C ASP A 146 3.41 -12.46 9.82
N GLN A 147 2.47 -13.16 9.21
CA GLN A 147 1.50 -13.97 9.94
C GLN A 147 2.14 -15.04 10.86
N PRO A 148 3.13 -15.85 10.41
CA PRO A 148 3.77 -16.83 11.28
C PRO A 148 4.48 -16.19 12.48
N LEU A 149 5.18 -15.08 12.29
CA LEU A 149 5.91 -14.39 13.35
C LEU A 149 4.97 -13.62 14.28
N TYR A 150 3.88 -13.07 13.75
CA TYR A 150 2.85 -12.37 14.51
C TYR A 150 2.23 -13.26 15.59
N ILE A 151 1.91 -14.52 15.27
CA ILE A 151 1.34 -15.47 16.21
C ILE A 151 2.31 -15.69 17.40
N LYS A 152 3.59 -15.87 17.11
CA LYS A 152 4.63 -16.02 18.14
C LYS A 152 4.85 -14.74 18.94
N ALA A 153 4.83 -13.58 18.28
CA ALA A 153 4.94 -12.29 18.94
C ALA A 153 3.76 -12.02 19.90
N GLN A 154 2.54 -12.39 19.51
CA GLN A 154 1.37 -12.35 20.39
C GLN A 154 1.55 -13.26 21.60
N GLU A 155 2.00 -14.50 21.39
CA GLU A 155 2.29 -15.42 22.50
C GLU A 155 3.34 -14.84 23.47
N ILE A 156 4.40 -14.23 22.95
CA ILE A 156 5.43 -13.57 23.77
C ILE A 156 4.83 -12.44 24.60
N VAL A 157 4.12 -11.52 23.94
CA VAL A 157 3.56 -10.32 24.61
C VAL A 157 2.57 -10.71 25.71
N ARG A 158 1.80 -11.78 25.53
CA ARG A 158 0.83 -12.26 26.53
C ARG A 158 1.47 -13.00 27.71
N ASN A 159 2.64 -13.60 27.50
CA ASN A 159 3.35 -14.37 28.53
C ASN A 159 4.41 -13.54 29.29
N CYS A 160 4.77 -12.35 28.81
CA CYS A 160 5.70 -11.45 29.48
C CYS A 160 4.98 -10.60 30.52
N ASP A 161 5.71 -10.13 31.54
CA ASP A 161 5.17 -9.07 32.41
C ASP A 161 4.92 -7.80 31.60
N ASN A 162 3.87 -7.07 31.98
CA ASN A 162 3.54 -5.79 31.36
C ASN A 162 4.73 -4.81 31.36
N SER A 163 5.65 -4.89 32.33
CA SER A 163 6.85 -4.04 32.39
C SER A 163 7.94 -4.38 31.35
N GLU A 164 7.94 -5.57 30.76
CA GLU A 164 8.92 -5.98 29.75
C GLU A 164 8.51 -5.54 28.34
N VAL A 165 7.21 -5.60 28.06
CA VAL A 165 6.60 -5.37 26.75
C VAL A 165 5.58 -4.21 26.75
N GLU A 166 5.69 -3.32 27.74
CA GLU A 166 4.77 -2.21 27.95
C GLU A 166 4.56 -1.36 26.70
N ASN A 167 3.32 -0.96 26.47
CA ASN A 167 2.90 -0.07 25.38
C ASN A 167 3.25 -0.55 23.97
N LYS A 168 3.45 -1.85 23.78
CA LYS A 168 3.64 -2.47 22.46
C LYS A 168 2.32 -2.95 21.90
N VAL A 169 2.07 -2.60 20.65
CA VAL A 169 0.96 -3.15 19.87
C VAL A 169 1.54 -3.93 18.70
N VAL A 170 1.44 -5.26 18.81
CA VAL A 170 1.85 -6.18 17.75
C VAL A 170 0.75 -6.20 16.68
N ARG A 171 1.14 -6.04 15.40
CA ARG A 171 0.21 -6.01 14.25
C ARG A 171 0.67 -6.93 13.12
N LEU A 172 -0.28 -7.44 12.34
CA LEU A 172 0.02 -8.12 11.08
C LEU A 172 0.51 -7.11 10.04
N VAL A 173 1.51 -7.51 9.26
CA VAL A 173 2.00 -6.74 8.11
C VAL A 173 0.97 -6.75 6.98
N GLY A 174 0.60 -5.55 6.52
CA GLY A 174 -0.36 -5.36 5.43
C GLY A 174 0.13 -5.81 4.05
N PHE A 175 1.45 -5.89 3.82
CA PHE A 175 2.01 -6.26 2.52
C PHE A 175 1.59 -7.66 2.05
N HIS A 176 1.77 -8.67 2.91
CA HIS A 176 1.37 -10.04 2.58
C HIS A 176 -0.14 -10.20 2.53
N LEU A 177 -0.88 -9.47 3.37
CA LEU A 177 -2.34 -9.43 3.32
C LEU A 177 -2.82 -8.94 1.95
N LEU A 178 -2.24 -7.86 1.44
CA LEU A 178 -2.61 -7.29 0.14
C LEU A 178 -2.22 -8.21 -1.03
N MET A 179 -1.04 -8.84 -0.96
CA MET A 179 -0.65 -9.86 -1.96
C MET A 179 -1.63 -11.03 -1.97
N SER A 180 -2.00 -11.57 -0.81
CA SER A 180 -2.99 -12.65 -0.70
C SER A 180 -4.36 -12.20 -1.23
N PHE A 181 -4.78 -10.97 -0.91
CA PHE A 181 -6.05 -10.42 -1.38
C PHE A 181 -6.08 -10.27 -2.91
N MET A 182 -5.02 -9.74 -3.53
CA MET A 182 -4.89 -9.71 -4.99
C MET A 182 -4.89 -11.12 -5.62
N GLY A 183 -4.24 -12.10 -4.97
CA GLY A 183 -4.32 -13.50 -5.39
C GLY A 183 -5.74 -14.08 -5.34
N THR A 184 -6.52 -13.69 -4.32
CA THR A 184 -7.94 -14.04 -4.22
C THR A 184 -8.75 -13.39 -5.35
N ILE A 185 -8.49 -12.12 -5.69
CA ILE A 185 -9.11 -11.46 -6.86
C ILE A 185 -8.82 -12.27 -8.12
N GLY A 186 -7.57 -12.64 -8.37
CA GLY A 186 -7.21 -13.44 -9.54
C GLY A 186 -7.90 -14.80 -9.58
N SER A 187 -8.10 -15.43 -8.41
CA SER A 187 -8.83 -16.70 -8.29
C SER A 187 -10.34 -16.53 -8.56
N ILE A 188 -10.97 -15.48 -8.04
CA ILE A 188 -12.38 -15.13 -8.29
C ILE A 188 -12.60 -14.80 -9.77
N MET A 189 -11.64 -14.11 -10.39
CA MET A 189 -11.68 -13.68 -11.78
C MET A 189 -11.15 -14.74 -12.76
N ALA A 190 -10.89 -15.97 -12.31
CA ALA A 190 -10.45 -17.04 -13.19
C ALA A 190 -11.51 -17.32 -14.27
N GLY A 191 -11.11 -17.28 -15.54
CA GLY A 191 -12.01 -17.48 -16.68
C GLY A 191 -12.93 -16.31 -17.02
N SER A 192 -12.79 -15.15 -16.36
CA SER A 192 -13.62 -13.96 -16.64
C SER A 192 -13.15 -13.12 -17.84
N GLY A 193 -11.97 -13.41 -18.39
CA GLY A 193 -11.31 -12.56 -19.39
C GLY A 193 -10.25 -11.61 -18.80
N LEU A 194 -10.11 -11.53 -17.46
CA LEU A 194 -9.13 -10.65 -16.82
C LEU A 194 -7.68 -10.98 -17.21
N LYS A 195 -7.35 -12.26 -17.31
CA LYS A 195 -5.99 -12.71 -17.69
C LYS A 195 -5.66 -12.26 -19.12
N GLU A 196 -6.61 -12.45 -20.03
CA GLU A 196 -6.52 -12.08 -21.43
C GLU A 196 -6.37 -10.56 -21.59
N LEU A 197 -7.20 -9.79 -20.88
CA LEU A 197 -7.10 -8.33 -20.83
C LEU A 197 -5.72 -7.86 -20.36
N LEU A 198 -5.20 -8.44 -19.28
CA LEU A 198 -3.87 -8.09 -18.75
C LEU A 198 -2.73 -8.49 -19.69
N THR A 199 -2.92 -9.52 -20.52
CA THR A 199 -1.92 -9.98 -21.50
C THR A 199 -1.74 -9.01 -22.66
N ILE A 200 -2.67 -8.07 -22.86
CA ILE A 200 -2.53 -6.97 -23.83
C ILE A 200 -1.34 -6.05 -23.46
N ILE A 201 -1.11 -5.83 -22.16
CA ILE A 201 -0.13 -4.86 -21.66
C ILE A 201 1.04 -5.48 -20.88
N TYR A 202 0.94 -6.76 -20.52
CA TYR A 202 2.00 -7.50 -19.83
C TYR A 202 2.27 -8.84 -20.51
N ALA A 203 3.53 -9.27 -20.49
CA ALA A 203 3.89 -10.62 -20.92
C ALA A 203 3.21 -11.68 -20.04
N GLU A 204 2.79 -12.81 -20.63
CA GLU A 204 2.01 -13.87 -19.97
C GLU A 204 2.62 -14.35 -18.65
N ASN A 205 3.94 -14.60 -18.61
CA ASN A 205 4.65 -14.99 -17.39
C ASN A 205 4.57 -13.93 -16.25
N SER A 206 4.39 -12.66 -16.60
CA SER A 206 4.15 -11.60 -15.63
C SER A 206 2.69 -11.57 -15.18
N VAL A 207 1.74 -11.83 -16.08
CA VAL A 207 0.31 -11.92 -15.77
C VAL A 207 0.04 -13.03 -14.76
N GLU A 208 0.66 -14.21 -14.90
CA GLU A 208 0.54 -15.29 -13.90
C GLU A 208 0.94 -14.85 -12.48
N LYS A 209 2.00 -14.03 -12.39
CA LYS A 209 2.47 -13.49 -11.10
C LYS A 209 1.61 -12.34 -10.60
N ILE A 210 0.92 -11.62 -11.49
CA ILE A 210 -0.06 -10.58 -11.15
C ILE A 210 -1.33 -11.25 -10.60
N MET A 211 -1.87 -12.25 -11.31
CA MET A 211 -3.08 -12.99 -10.94
C MET A 211 -2.92 -13.72 -9.60
N SER A 212 -1.71 -14.17 -9.27
CA SER A 212 -1.41 -14.77 -7.97
C SER A 212 -1.01 -13.76 -6.88
N GLY A 213 -0.97 -12.45 -7.18
CA GLY A 213 -0.58 -11.38 -6.26
C GLY A 213 0.92 -11.33 -5.90
N HIS A 214 1.74 -12.26 -6.40
CA HIS A 214 3.16 -12.39 -6.03
C HIS A 214 4.06 -11.30 -6.66
N ALA A 215 3.62 -10.67 -7.75
CA ALA A 215 4.31 -9.53 -8.35
C ALA A 215 3.75 -8.19 -7.84
N TYR A 216 3.77 -7.98 -6.52
CA TYR A 216 3.10 -6.87 -5.81
C TYR A 216 2.96 -5.56 -6.62
N SER A 217 4.06 -4.87 -6.94
CA SER A 217 3.99 -3.55 -7.60
C SER A 217 3.34 -3.61 -8.97
N ARG A 218 3.57 -4.69 -9.72
CA ARG A 218 2.92 -4.91 -11.01
C ARG A 218 1.45 -5.29 -10.84
N ALA A 219 1.12 -6.08 -9.82
CA ALA A 219 -0.25 -6.49 -9.53
C ALA A 219 -1.12 -5.28 -9.15
N VAL A 220 -0.65 -4.43 -8.23
CA VAL A 220 -1.33 -3.18 -7.86
C VAL A 220 -1.55 -2.32 -9.10
N ARG A 221 -0.49 -2.07 -9.90
CA ARG A 221 -0.61 -1.27 -11.14
C ARG A 221 -1.60 -1.87 -12.12
N ALA A 222 -1.51 -3.17 -12.38
CA ALA A 222 -2.39 -3.88 -13.31
C ALA A 222 -3.86 -3.79 -12.88
N HIS A 223 -4.15 -4.05 -11.61
CA HIS A 223 -5.52 -3.94 -11.09
C HIS A 223 -6.07 -2.52 -11.18
N VAL A 224 -5.25 -1.51 -10.86
CA VAL A 224 -5.62 -0.09 -10.97
C VAL A 224 -5.87 0.33 -12.42
N LEU A 225 -5.12 -0.18 -13.40
CA LEU A 225 -5.37 0.10 -14.81
C LEU A 225 -6.69 -0.51 -15.30
N VAL A 226 -6.98 -1.76 -14.94
CA VAL A 226 -8.28 -2.36 -15.27
C VAL A 226 -9.42 -1.62 -14.57
N HIS A 227 -9.22 -1.17 -13.34
CA HIS A 227 -10.18 -0.35 -12.62
C HIS A 227 -10.47 0.98 -13.32
N LEU A 228 -9.47 1.60 -13.96
CA LEU A 228 -9.65 2.80 -14.79
C LEU A 228 -10.49 2.53 -16.03
N VAL A 229 -10.17 1.48 -16.79
CA VAL A 229 -10.94 1.10 -17.98
C VAL A 229 -12.41 0.80 -17.63
N LEU A 230 -12.65 0.13 -16.49
CA LEU A 230 -14.01 -0.09 -16.02
C LEU A 230 -14.70 1.22 -15.60
N ALA A 231 -13.98 2.15 -14.98
CA ALA A 231 -14.52 3.45 -14.61
C ALA A 231 -14.91 4.28 -15.84
N GLU A 232 -14.12 4.25 -16.92
CA GLU A 232 -14.46 4.84 -18.22
C GLU A 232 -15.82 4.36 -18.73
N LEU A 233 -16.01 3.05 -18.81
CA LEU A 233 -17.29 2.45 -19.22
C LEU A 233 -18.47 2.82 -18.30
N ILE A 234 -18.20 3.03 -17.01
CA ILE A 234 -19.23 3.46 -16.06
C ILE A 234 -19.57 4.92 -16.30
N TRP A 235 -18.58 5.79 -16.47
CA TRP A 235 -18.77 7.21 -16.75
C TRP A 235 -19.53 7.46 -18.05
N GLU A 236 -19.30 6.67 -19.09
CA GLU A 236 -20.09 6.71 -20.35
C GLU A 236 -21.60 6.49 -20.13
N SER A 237 -21.98 5.81 -19.04
CA SER A 237 -23.38 5.56 -18.69
C SER A 237 -23.98 6.60 -17.75
N VAL A 238 -23.14 7.48 -17.18
CA VAL A 238 -23.59 8.50 -16.24
C VAL A 238 -24.04 9.72 -17.01
N ASP A 239 -25.30 10.13 -16.79
CA ASP A 239 -25.85 11.36 -17.35
C ASP A 239 -25.37 12.57 -16.55
N LEU A 240 -24.29 13.21 -17.02
CA LEU A 240 -23.74 14.44 -16.46
C LEU A 240 -24.26 15.65 -17.23
N SER A 241 -24.74 16.67 -16.51
CA SER A 241 -25.02 17.97 -17.12
C SER A 241 -23.73 18.70 -17.48
N GLU A 242 -23.80 19.67 -18.40
CA GLU A 242 -22.65 20.53 -18.73
C GLU A 242 -22.08 21.22 -17.48
N ASP A 243 -22.95 21.73 -16.61
CA ASP A 243 -22.55 22.38 -15.35
C ASP A 243 -21.81 21.41 -14.40
N GLU A 244 -22.25 20.16 -14.30
CA GLU A 244 -21.62 19.13 -13.47
C GLU A 244 -20.24 18.74 -14.00
N ALA A 245 -20.11 18.58 -15.32
CA ALA A 245 -18.84 18.24 -15.97
C ALA A 245 -17.82 19.37 -15.82
N VAL A 246 -18.22 20.62 -16.11
CA VAL A 246 -17.36 21.81 -15.95
C VAL A 246 -16.88 21.94 -14.50
N MET A 247 -17.74 21.63 -13.52
CA MET A 247 -17.35 21.69 -12.12
C MET A 247 -16.31 20.64 -11.73
N MET A 248 -16.46 19.40 -12.20
CA MET A 248 -15.47 18.34 -11.99
C MET A 248 -14.13 18.70 -12.64
N GLU A 249 -14.15 19.26 -13.85
CA GLU A 249 -12.96 19.75 -14.54
C GLU A 249 -12.28 20.89 -13.79
N ASN A 250 -13.04 21.86 -13.28
CA ASN A 250 -12.49 22.95 -12.47
C ASN A 250 -11.84 22.43 -11.18
N ALA A 251 -12.50 21.49 -10.49
CA ALA A 251 -11.93 20.85 -9.31
C ALA A 251 -10.61 20.11 -9.60
N LEU A 252 -10.47 19.55 -10.81
CA LEU A 252 -9.25 18.90 -11.27
C LEU A 252 -8.17 19.88 -11.73
N ASN A 253 -8.53 20.97 -12.41
CA ASN A 253 -7.57 21.96 -12.91
C ASN A 253 -6.92 22.75 -11.78
N ASP A 254 -7.71 23.13 -10.78
CA ASP A 254 -7.21 23.88 -9.63
C ASP A 254 -6.45 22.96 -8.66
N MET A 255 -6.66 21.63 -8.78
CA MET A 255 -6.20 20.60 -7.83
C MET A 255 -6.41 21.01 -6.37
N ASP A 256 -7.44 21.82 -6.09
CA ASP A 256 -7.65 22.42 -4.77
C ASP A 256 -7.83 21.29 -3.75
N PRO A 257 -6.84 21.07 -2.85
CA PRO A 257 -6.87 20.03 -1.83
C PRO A 257 -8.15 20.06 -0.98
N SER A 258 -8.66 21.26 -0.71
CA SER A 258 -9.85 21.46 0.11
C SER A 258 -11.11 20.98 -0.60
N VAL A 259 -11.19 21.15 -1.93
CA VAL A 259 -12.32 20.71 -2.75
C VAL A 259 -12.23 19.21 -2.99
N VAL A 260 -11.08 18.70 -3.42
CA VAL A 260 -10.89 17.27 -3.78
C VAL A 260 -11.06 16.35 -2.58
N LEU A 261 -10.61 16.75 -1.39
CA LEU A 261 -10.73 15.90 -0.20
C LEU A 261 -12.08 16.04 0.51
N ASN A 262 -12.81 17.14 0.29
CA ASN A 262 -14.11 17.39 0.89
C ASN A 262 -15.23 17.47 -0.16
N ILE A 263 -15.12 16.69 -1.24
CA ILE A 263 -16.13 16.60 -2.32
C ILE A 263 -17.55 16.41 -1.79
N GLU A 264 -17.70 15.62 -0.73
CA GLU A 264 -19.00 15.32 -0.13
C GLU A 264 -19.64 16.51 0.60
N GLU A 265 -18.88 17.58 0.88
CA GLU A 265 -19.39 18.85 1.43
C GLU A 265 -19.92 19.78 0.32
N ASN A 266 -19.52 19.54 -0.93
CA ASN A 266 -19.99 20.29 -2.08
C ASN A 266 -21.21 19.59 -2.70
N GLU A 267 -22.38 20.24 -2.64
CA GLU A 267 -23.65 19.63 -3.06
C GLU A 267 -23.64 19.14 -4.52
N LEU A 268 -23.02 19.87 -5.45
CA LEU A 268 -22.97 19.46 -6.86
C LEU A 268 -22.00 18.28 -7.09
N LEU A 269 -20.81 18.30 -6.49
CA LEU A 269 -19.85 17.19 -6.61
C LEU A 269 -20.34 15.92 -5.89
N LYS A 270 -21.11 16.08 -4.81
CA LYS A 270 -21.83 15.01 -4.13
C LYS A 270 -22.91 14.38 -5.02
N VAL A 271 -23.64 15.19 -5.79
CA VAL A 271 -24.60 14.69 -6.79
C VAL A 271 -23.87 13.85 -7.85
N VAL A 272 -22.76 14.36 -8.40
CA VAL A 272 -21.94 13.61 -9.38
C VAL A 272 -21.44 12.29 -8.80
N SER A 273 -20.91 12.31 -7.57
CA SER A 273 -20.45 11.10 -6.87
C SER A 273 -21.58 10.10 -6.64
N THR A 274 -22.78 10.59 -6.33
CA THR A 274 -23.98 9.76 -6.16
C THR A 274 -24.42 9.14 -7.48
N LYS A 275 -24.41 9.89 -8.58
CA LYS A 275 -24.72 9.38 -9.92
C LYS A 275 -23.77 8.27 -10.34
N PHE A 276 -22.46 8.43 -10.11
CA PHE A 276 -21.47 7.38 -10.39
C PHE A 276 -21.72 6.10 -9.59
N ARG A 277 -21.98 6.24 -8.28
CA ARG A 277 -22.33 5.10 -7.40
C ARG A 277 -23.62 4.42 -7.84
N GLN A 278 -24.61 5.19 -8.29
CA GLN A 278 -25.87 4.66 -8.83
C GLN A 278 -25.67 3.90 -10.14
N ALA A 279 -24.75 4.35 -10.99
CA ALA A 279 -24.38 3.64 -12.21
C ALA A 279 -23.77 2.27 -11.89
N LEU A 280 -22.92 2.15 -10.87
CA LEU A 280 -22.38 0.86 -10.41
C LEU A 280 -23.49 -0.15 -10.07
N TYR A 281 -24.49 0.26 -9.29
CA TYR A 281 -25.65 -0.61 -8.97
C TYR A 281 -26.45 -0.99 -10.21
N THR A 282 -26.61 -0.03 -11.13
CA THR A 282 -27.31 -0.28 -12.40
C THR A 282 -26.55 -1.32 -13.24
N PHE A 283 -25.22 -1.23 -13.32
CA PHE A 283 -24.39 -2.25 -13.98
C PHE A 283 -24.52 -3.61 -13.31
N GLU A 284 -24.48 -3.68 -11.97
CA GLU A 284 -24.62 -4.95 -11.24
C GLU A 284 -25.91 -5.70 -11.64
N SER A 285 -26.99 -4.96 -11.89
CA SER A 285 -28.29 -5.52 -12.29
C SER A 285 -28.35 -6.10 -13.71
N ARG A 286 -27.35 -5.85 -14.57
CA ARG A 286 -27.34 -6.28 -15.98
C ARG A 286 -27.09 -7.78 -16.19
N GLY A 287 -26.76 -8.51 -15.13
CA GLY A 287 -26.60 -9.96 -15.15
C GLY A 287 -25.35 -10.46 -14.42
N PRO A 288 -25.14 -11.78 -14.35
CA PRO A 288 -24.08 -12.38 -13.54
C PRO A 288 -22.66 -11.89 -13.89
N THR A 289 -22.37 -11.72 -15.17
CA THR A 289 -21.06 -11.23 -15.63
C THR A 289 -20.83 -9.79 -15.20
N ALA A 290 -21.83 -8.91 -15.37
CA ALA A 290 -21.71 -7.51 -14.96
C ALA A 290 -21.53 -7.40 -13.44
N LYS A 291 -22.28 -8.21 -12.67
CA LYS A 291 -22.12 -8.33 -11.23
C LYS A 291 -20.71 -8.74 -10.81
N LEU A 292 -20.09 -9.71 -11.49
CA LEU A 292 -18.71 -10.13 -11.23
C LEU A 292 -17.70 -8.97 -11.46
N TRP A 293 -17.87 -8.19 -12.53
CA TRP A 293 -16.99 -7.06 -12.82
C TRP A 293 -17.20 -5.86 -11.89
N VAL A 294 -18.43 -5.62 -11.42
CA VAL A 294 -18.70 -4.63 -10.36
C VAL A 294 -18.09 -5.10 -9.02
N GLN A 295 -18.19 -6.40 -8.70
CA GLN A 295 -17.50 -6.97 -7.53
C GLN A 295 -15.98 -6.80 -7.65
N TYR A 296 -15.38 -7.03 -8.82
CA TYR A 296 -13.98 -6.74 -9.09
C TYR A 296 -13.64 -5.27 -8.83
N PHE A 297 -14.47 -4.34 -9.33
CA PHE A 297 -14.30 -2.91 -9.12
C PHE A 297 -14.26 -2.56 -7.63
N SER A 298 -15.22 -3.08 -6.84
CA SER A 298 -15.24 -2.95 -5.38
C SER A 298 -14.00 -3.54 -4.70
N MET A 299 -13.52 -4.70 -5.15
CA MET A 299 -12.29 -5.30 -4.59
C MET A 299 -11.05 -4.43 -4.88
N VAL A 300 -10.92 -3.85 -6.07
CA VAL A 300 -9.80 -2.92 -6.37
C VAL A 300 -9.94 -1.60 -5.62
N THR A 301 -11.16 -1.11 -5.40
CA THR A 301 -11.42 0.02 -4.51
C THR A 301 -10.92 -0.26 -3.09
N LEU A 302 -11.18 -1.46 -2.55
CA LEU A 302 -10.67 -1.85 -1.24
C LEU A 302 -9.14 -1.88 -1.18
N ILE A 303 -8.47 -2.30 -2.25
CA ILE A 303 -7.01 -2.26 -2.36
C ILE A 303 -6.50 -0.83 -2.19
N LYS A 304 -7.09 0.14 -2.89
CA LYS A 304 -6.69 1.55 -2.80
C LYS A 304 -6.93 2.11 -1.40
N GLN A 305 -8.12 1.90 -0.82
CA GLN A 305 -8.45 2.32 0.54
C GLN A 305 -7.51 1.70 1.59
N PHE A 306 -7.12 0.44 1.40
CA PHE A 306 -6.12 -0.21 2.26
C PHE A 306 -4.74 0.44 2.12
N ILE A 307 -4.31 0.75 0.89
CA ILE A 307 -3.02 1.43 0.65
C ILE A 307 -3.03 2.84 1.26
N GLU A 308 -4.11 3.60 1.05
CA GLU A 308 -4.33 4.95 1.60
C GLU A 308 -4.19 4.92 3.11
N THR A 309 -5.02 4.12 3.78
CA THR A 309 -5.01 4.01 5.24
C THR A 309 -3.69 3.48 5.76
N SER A 310 -3.03 2.53 5.08
CA SER A 310 -1.72 2.03 5.52
C SER A 310 -0.58 3.04 5.36
N SER A 311 -0.75 4.03 4.47
CA SER A 311 0.21 5.11 4.23
C SER A 311 -0.08 6.30 5.16
N ASP A 312 -1.35 6.61 5.38
CA ASP A 312 -1.83 7.77 6.15
C ASP A 312 -2.01 7.50 7.64
N HIS A 313 -2.19 6.24 8.09
CA HIS A 313 -2.24 5.85 9.51
C HIS A 313 -0.87 5.54 10.14
N CYS A 314 0.21 6.09 9.58
CA CYS A 314 1.46 6.29 10.35
C CYS A 314 1.63 7.71 10.95
N PRO A 315 0.59 8.46 11.40
CA PRO A 315 0.80 9.70 12.10
C PRO A 315 1.13 9.33 13.55
N LYS A 316 2.23 9.89 14.05
CA LYS A 316 2.62 9.93 15.48
C LYS A 316 3.33 8.73 16.09
N ASN A 317 3.46 7.57 15.44
CA ASN A 317 4.19 6.44 16.04
C ASN A 317 5.09 5.73 15.01
N ALA A 318 6.41 5.71 15.26
CA ALA A 318 7.34 4.98 14.42
C ALA A 318 7.01 3.48 14.46
N ALA A 319 6.62 2.94 13.31
CA ALA A 319 6.54 1.50 13.13
C ALA A 319 7.96 0.93 13.00
N LEU A 320 8.33 0.04 13.91
CA LEU A 320 9.57 -0.72 13.81
C LEU A 320 9.31 -1.98 12.98
N PHE A 321 9.85 -1.98 11.77
CA PHE A 321 9.77 -3.10 10.84
C PHE A 321 10.90 -4.09 11.12
N SER A 322 10.57 -5.35 11.44
CA SER A 322 11.56 -6.43 11.43
C SER A 322 11.90 -6.78 9.97
N ARG A 323 13.12 -6.47 9.53
CA ARG A 323 13.52 -6.42 8.13
C ARG A 323 14.03 -7.76 7.57
N SER A 324 13.15 -8.74 7.36
CA SER A 324 13.50 -9.81 6.40
C SER A 324 13.14 -9.46 4.94
N TRP A 325 12.20 -8.54 4.69
CA TRP A 325 11.67 -8.34 3.33
C TRP A 325 11.57 -6.89 2.83
N THR A 326 11.87 -5.89 3.65
CA THR A 326 11.90 -4.46 3.23
C THR A 326 12.93 -4.20 2.12
N PHE A 327 13.93 -5.07 1.98
CA PHE A 327 14.88 -5.03 0.87
C PHE A 327 14.23 -5.30 -0.50
N LEU A 328 13.10 -6.02 -0.55
CA LEU A 328 12.38 -6.28 -1.80
C LEU A 328 11.62 -5.04 -2.28
N LEU A 329 11.07 -4.23 -1.36
CA LEU A 329 10.41 -2.96 -1.69
C LEU A 329 11.43 -1.92 -2.20
N CYS A 330 12.59 -1.80 -1.53
CA CYS A 330 13.67 -0.93 -2.01
C CYS A 330 14.29 -1.41 -3.33
N LYS A 331 14.49 -2.72 -3.52
CA LYS A 331 14.98 -3.28 -4.80
C LYS A 331 13.95 -3.14 -5.92
N MET A 332 12.65 -3.27 -5.66
CA MET A 332 11.63 -3.06 -6.70
C MET A 332 11.61 -1.60 -7.17
N CYS A 333 11.78 -0.61 -6.28
CA CYS A 333 11.92 0.78 -6.71
C CYS A 333 13.21 1.04 -7.51
N THR A 334 14.30 0.29 -7.27
CA THR A 334 15.53 0.40 -8.09
C THR A 334 15.44 -0.36 -9.42
N PHE A 335 14.55 -1.35 -9.55
CA PHE A 335 14.39 -2.16 -10.76
C PHE A 335 13.36 -1.61 -11.77
N VAL A 336 12.61 -0.55 -11.42
CA VAL A 336 11.57 0.06 -12.28
C VAL A 336 12.07 1.31 -13.04
N LEU A 337 13.38 1.55 -13.10
CA LEU A 337 14.01 2.43 -14.10
C LEU A 337 14.79 1.64 -15.16
N PRO A 338 14.15 0.85 -16.06
CA PRO A 338 14.74 0.59 -17.35
C PRO A 338 14.42 1.75 -18.29
N ARG A 339 15.44 2.60 -18.50
CA ARG A 339 15.78 3.23 -19.78
C ARG A 339 14.60 3.60 -20.70
N TYR A 340 14.14 4.85 -20.60
CA TYR A 340 13.84 5.58 -21.83
C TYR A 340 15.17 6.04 -22.42
N VAL A 341 15.75 5.21 -23.29
CA VAL A 341 16.74 5.70 -24.26
C VAL A 341 15.90 6.20 -25.43
N ASP A 342 15.87 7.52 -25.57
CA ASP A 342 15.32 8.20 -26.73
C ASP A 342 16.09 7.73 -27.98
N LEU A 343 15.39 6.99 -28.84
CA LEU A 343 15.87 6.63 -30.18
C LEU A 343 14.86 7.16 -31.19
N GLY A 344 15.21 8.30 -31.78
CA GLY A 344 14.58 8.88 -32.98
C GLY A 344 14.44 10.40 -32.83
N LYS A 345 14.88 11.26 -33.75
CA LYS A 345 15.31 11.13 -35.15
C LYS A 345 16.21 12.32 -35.53
N GLN A 346 17.18 12.01 -36.40
CA GLN A 346 17.70 12.77 -37.55
C GLN A 346 17.43 14.28 -37.70
N ASN A 347 18.52 15.03 -37.94
CA ASN A 347 18.80 15.89 -39.12
C ASN A 347 20.18 16.56 -38.82
N GLY A 348 21.29 16.35 -39.52
CA GLY A 348 21.50 16.52 -40.96
C GLY A 348 21.54 18.01 -41.31
N PHE A 349 22.72 18.63 -41.37
CA PHE A 349 23.12 19.66 -42.36
C PHE A 349 24.57 20.17 -42.12
N SER A 350 25.28 20.26 -43.24
CA SER A 350 26.63 20.82 -43.54
C SER A 350 27.85 20.23 -42.85
#